data_AF-A0A2P9GVS1-F1
#
_entry.id   AF-A0A2P9GVS1-F1
#
_cell.length_a   1.000
_cell.length_b   1.000
_cell.length_c   1.000
_cell.angle_alpha   90.00
_cell.angle_beta   90.00
_cell.angle_gamma   90.00
#
_symmetry.space_group_name_H-M   'P 1'
#
loop_
_entity.id
_entity.type
_entity.pdbx_description
1 polymer ?
#
loop_
_entity_poly.entity_id
_entity_poly.type
_entity_poly.pdbx_seq_one_letter_code
_entity_poly.pdbx_strand_id
1 'polypeptide(L)'
;MRLHYIQHVPFEGPANIQGWAENQGWQISGTHLYRLEKLPSPDELDWLVIMGGPMNIYEEKDYPWLAAEKKFIGLKKSSSGQP
;
A
#
# COMPACT_ATOMS: atom_id res chain seq x y z
N MET A 1 5.22 4.80 15.03
CA MET A 1 4.83 5.14 13.65
C MET A 1 4.07 3.96 13.06
N ARG A 2 3.22 4.21 12.07
CA ARG A 2 2.32 3.24 11.44
C ARG A 2 2.70 3.08 9.97
N LEU A 3 3.28 1.93 9.63
CA LEU A 3 3.58 1.54 8.27
C LEU A 3 2.47 0.65 7.75
N HIS A 4 1.93 1.00 6.59
CA HIS A 4 0.95 0.18 5.89
C HIS A 4 1.54 -0.28 4.55
N TYR A 5 1.40 -1.56 4.23
CA TYR A 5 1.79 -2.09 2.93
C TYR A 5 0.56 -2.51 2.09
N ILE A 6 0.67 -2.34 0.78
CA ILE A 6 -0.32 -2.81 -0.20
C ILE A 6 0.30 -3.98 -0.96
N GLN A 7 -0.38 -5.12 -0.97
CA GLN A 7 0.11 -6.35 -1.59
C GLN A 7 -0.78 -6.79 -2.76
N HIS A 8 -0.17 -6.97 -3.94
CA HIS A 8 -0.88 -7.31 -5.18
C HIS A 8 -0.98 -8.81 -5.46
N VAL A 9 -0.10 -9.62 -4.86
CA VAL A 9 -0.08 -11.09 -5.04
C VAL A 9 0.35 -11.79 -3.75
N PRO A 10 -0.09 -13.03 -3.48
CA PRO A 10 0.14 -13.71 -2.19
C PRO A 10 1.62 -13.98 -1.87
N PHE A 11 2.49 -14.05 -2.87
CA PHE A 11 3.90 -14.40 -2.71
C PHE A 11 4.86 -13.19 -2.63
N GLU A 12 4.36 -11.97 -2.80
CA GLU A 12 5.18 -10.75 -2.80
C GLU A 12 4.84 -9.86 -1.59
N GLY A 13 5.21 -10.33 -0.40
CA GLY A 13 5.06 -9.60 0.85
C GLY A 13 6.19 -8.60 1.14
N PRO A 14 6.09 -7.81 2.23
CA PRO A 14 7.00 -6.70 2.54
C PRO A 14 8.48 -7.06 2.78
N ALA A 15 8.82 -8.36 2.83
CA ALA A 15 10.20 -8.86 2.96
C ALA A 15 11.00 -8.09 4.03
N ASN A 16 12.19 -7.58 3.68
CA ASN A 16 13.07 -6.87 4.60
C ASN A 16 12.47 -5.56 5.17
N ILE A 17 11.48 -4.97 4.52
CA ILE A 17 10.83 -3.74 5.02
C ILE A 17 10.08 -4.01 6.31
N GLN A 18 9.46 -5.19 6.42
CA GLN A 18 8.77 -5.60 7.65
C GLN A 18 9.76 -5.68 8.82
N GLY A 19 10.85 -6.41 8.67
CA GLY A 19 11.86 -6.54 9.73
C GLY A 19 12.53 -5.20 10.08
N TRP A 20 12.76 -4.33 9.09
CA TRP A 20 13.26 -2.98 9.34
C TRP A 20 12.29 -2.16 10.20
N ALA A 21 11.00 -2.16 9.86
CA ALA A 21 9.98 -1.41 10.60
C ALA A 21 9.72 -1.99 12.01
N GLU A 22 9.73 -3.32 12.15
CA GLU A 22 9.65 -4.00 13.46
C GLU A 22 10.82 -3.61 14.37
N ASN A 23 12.04 -3.58 13.83
CA ASN A 23 13.24 -3.17 14.57
C ASN A 23 13.20 -1.70 15.02
N GLN A 24 12.44 -0.84 14.34
CA GLN A 24 12.19 0.54 14.75
C GLN A 24 11.03 0.67 15.76
N GLY A 25 10.36 -0.43 16.11
CA GLY A 25 9.18 -0.45 16.99
C GLY A 25 7.93 0.11 16.31
N TRP A 26 7.82 0.02 14.99
CA TRP A 26 6.67 0.55 14.25
C TRP A 26 5.53 -0.46 14.21
N GLN A 27 4.30 0.05 14.14
CA GLN A 27 3.12 -0.77 13.89
C GLN A 27 3.00 -1.04 12.40
N ILE A 28 2.80 -2.30 12.03
CA ILE A 28 2.72 -2.74 10.65
C ILE A 28 1.32 -3.28 10.38
N SER A 29 0.75 -2.85 9.27
CA SER A 29 -0.54 -3.34 8.76
C SER A 29 -0.46 -3.53 7.25
N GLY A 30 -1.37 -4.32 6.69
CA GLY A 30 -1.34 -4.66 5.26
C GLY A 30 -2.73 -4.80 4.66
N THR A 31 -2.85 -4.43 3.38
CA THR A 31 -4.03 -4.67 2.54
C THR A 31 -3.66 -5.58 1.37
N HIS A 32 -4.35 -6.70 1.23
CA HIS A 32 -4.20 -7.65 0.13
C HIS A 32 -5.23 -7.37 -0.95
N LEU A 33 -4.86 -6.61 -1.99
CA LEU A 33 -5.80 -6.17 -3.02
C LEU A 33 -6.32 -7.34 -3.88
N TYR A 34 -5.52 -8.39 -4.07
CA TYR A 34 -5.98 -9.62 -4.74
C TYR A 34 -7.08 -10.37 -3.97
N ARG A 35 -7.29 -10.01 -2.69
CA ARG A 35 -8.39 -10.52 -1.85
C ARG A 35 -9.55 -9.54 -1.74
N LEU A 36 -9.51 -8.44 -2.50
CA LEU A 36 -10.49 -7.35 -2.45
C LEU A 36 -10.64 -6.73 -1.05
N GLU A 37 -9.55 -6.74 -0.26
CA GLU A 37 -9.53 -6.06 1.03
C GLU A 37 -9.66 -4.54 0.84
N LYS A 38 -10.27 -3.88 1.82
CA LYS A 38 -10.45 -2.42 1.79
C LYS A 38 -9.17 -1.73 2.18
N LEU A 39 -8.80 -0.70 1.41
CA LEU A 39 -7.72 0.21 1.77
C LEU A 39 -8.07 0.96 3.07
N PRO A 40 -7.09 1.21 3.95
CA PRO A 40 -7.29 1.95 5.20
C PRO A 40 -7.58 3.43 4.92
N SER A 41 -7.89 4.19 5.96
CA SER A 41 -7.92 5.65 5.84
C SER A 41 -6.49 6.20 5.65
N PRO A 42 -6.26 7.20 4.76
CA PRO A 42 -4.94 7.84 4.63
C PRO A 42 -4.38 8.44 5.93
N ASP A 43 -5.25 8.81 6.88
CA ASP A 43 -4.90 9.38 8.18
C ASP A 43 -4.48 8.30 9.21
N GLU A 44 -4.73 7.03 8.90
CA GLU A 44 -4.39 5.88 9.75
C GLU A 44 -2.93 5.41 9.58
N LEU A 45 -2.19 5.99 8.64
CA LEU A 45 -0.83 5.56 8.31
C LEU A 45 0.14 6.73 8.12
N ASP A 46 1.35 6.53 8.61
CA ASP A 46 2.46 7.48 8.50
C ASP A 46 3.32 7.14 7.28
N TRP A 47 3.47 5.84 6.98
CA TRP A 47 4.23 5.32 5.83
C TRP A 47 3.36 4.39 4.99
N LEU A 48 3.49 4.50 3.66
CA LEU A 48 2.86 3.61 2.69
C LEU A 48 3.94 2.91 1.86
N VAL A 49 3.87 1.59 1.79
CA VAL A 49 4.72 0.76 0.94
C VAL A 49 3.83 0.03 -0.06
N ILE A 50 4.19 0.10 -1.34
CA ILE A 50 3.43 -0.56 -2.40
C ILE A 50 4.31 -1.70 -2.90
N MET A 51 3.85 -2.93 -2.73
CA MET A 51 4.57 -4.11 -3.21
C MET A 51 4.46 -4.21 -4.73
N GLY A 52 5.38 -4.94 -5.36
CA GLY A 52 5.24 -5.26 -6.77
C GLY A 52 4.06 -6.20 -7.04
N GLY A 53 3.91 -6.52 -8.32
CA GLY A 53 2.96 -7.50 -8.81
C GLY A 53 3.16 -7.65 -10.32
N PRO A 54 2.73 -8.77 -10.92
CA PRO A 54 2.89 -9.00 -12.36
C PRO A 54 1.94 -8.16 -13.23
N MET A 55 1.06 -7.36 -12.62
CA MET A 55 0.07 -6.52 -13.29
C MET A 55 0.69 -5.24 -13.87
N ASN A 56 0.19 -4.82 -15.03
CA ASN A 56 0.42 -3.48 -15.55
C ASN A 56 -0.59 -2.49 -14.92
N ILE A 57 -0.14 -1.26 -14.68
CA ILE A 57 -0.97 -0.19 -14.11
C ILE A 57 -2.23 0.15 -14.94
N TYR A 58 -2.32 -0.26 -16.20
CA TYR A 58 -3.47 0.02 -17.07
C TYR A 58 -4.51 -1.13 -17.13
N GLU A 59 -4.25 -2.26 -16.47
CA GLU A 59 -5.09 -3.46 -16.52
C GLU A 59 -6.29 -3.39 -15.56
N GLU A 60 -6.95 -2.23 -15.46
CA GLU A 60 -8.07 -1.99 -14.54
C GLU A 60 -9.28 -2.90 -14.82
N LYS A 61 -9.41 -3.42 -16.05
CA LYS A 61 -10.46 -4.37 -16.41
C LYS A 61 -10.27 -5.73 -15.73
N ASP A 62 -9.03 -6.20 -15.68
CA ASP A 62 -8.68 -7.50 -15.11
C ASP A 62 -8.40 -7.40 -13.60
N TYR A 63 -8.00 -6.20 -13.15
CA TYR A 63 -7.67 -5.89 -11.76
C TYR A 63 -8.41 -4.62 -11.28
N PRO A 64 -9.71 -4.73 -10.92
CA PRO A 64 -10.55 -3.58 -10.56
C PRO A 64 -10.04 -2.75 -9.38
N TRP A 65 -9.18 -3.33 -8.53
CA TRP A 65 -8.58 -2.63 -7.40
C TRP A 65 -7.57 -1.54 -7.81
N LEU A 66 -7.02 -1.59 -9.03
CA LEU A 66 -6.06 -0.59 -9.53
C LEU A 66 -6.67 0.82 -9.55
N ALA A 67 -7.95 0.96 -9.86
CA ALA A 67 -8.63 2.24 -9.83
C ALA A 67 -8.73 2.80 -8.39
N ALA A 68 -9.04 1.94 -7.43
CA ALA A 68 -9.12 2.31 -6.01
C ALA A 68 -7.75 2.68 -5.45
N GLU A 69 -6.72 1.91 -5.80
CA GLU A 69 -5.33 2.16 -5.42
C GLU A 69 -4.82 3.50 -5.97
N LYS A 70 -5.00 3.78 -7.27
CA LYS A 70 -4.61 5.06 -7.87
C LYS A 70 -5.25 6.25 -7.19
N LYS A 71 -6.55 6.15 -6.87
CA LYS A 71 -7.28 7.19 -6.14
C LYS A 71 -6.69 7.39 -4.75
N PHE A 72 -6.41 6.30 -4.04
CA PHE A 72 -5.82 6.33 -2.70
C PHE A 72 -4.43 6.99 -2.68
N ILE A 73 -3.55 6.64 -3.62
CA ILE A 73 -2.22 7.26 -3.77
C ILE A 73 -2.35 8.74 -4.14
N GLY A 74 -3.32 9.07 -5.02
CA GLY A 74 -3.62 10.45 -5.41
C GLY A 74 -4.00 11.34 -4.22
N LEU A 75 -4.79 10.83 -3.28
CA LEU A 75 -5.17 11.55 -2.05
C LEU A 75 -3.96 11.92 -1.17
N LYS A 76 -2.94 11.04 -1.08
CA LYS A 76 -1.69 11.33 -0.34
C LYS A 76 -0.78 12.33 -1.06
N LYS A 77 -0.79 12.40 -2.40
CA LYS A 77 0.04 13.37 -3.15
C LYS A 77 -0.41 14.82 -2.95
N SER A 78 -1.64 15.07 -2.52
CA SER A 78 -2.18 16.42 -2.33
C SER A 78 -1.82 17.08 -1.00
N SER A 79 -1.11 16.39 -0.10
CA SER A 79 -0.54 16.98 1.11
C SER A 79 0.95 17.28 0.93
N SER A 80 1.30 18.05 -0.11
CA SER A 80 2.63 18.68 -0.24
C SER A 80 2.62 20.04 0.49
N GLY A 81 2.61 19.99 1.81
CA GLY A 81 2.97 21.12 2.66
C GLY A 81 4.49 21.21 2.81
N GLN A 82 5.14 21.74 1.77
CA GLN A 82 6.48 22.37 1.69
C GLN A 82 7.76 21.59 2.11
N PRO A 83 8.92 21.99 1.56
CA PRO A 83 10.24 21.36 1.78
C PRO A 83 10.78 21.53 3.20
#